data_AF-A0A1J8RH12-F1
#
_entry.id   AF-A0A1J8RH12-F1
#
_cell.length_a   1.000
_cell.length_b   1.000
_cell.length_c   1.000
_cell.angle_alpha   90.00
_cell.angle_beta   90.00
_cell.angle_gamma   90.00
#
_symmetry.space_group_name_H-M   'P 1'
#
loop_
_entity.id
_entity.type
_entity.pdbx_description
1 polymer ?
#
loop_
_entity_poly.entity_id
_entity_poly.type
_entity_poly.pdbx_seq_one_letter_code
_entity_poly.pdbx_strand_id
1 'polypeptide(L)'
;MWDLLYAHSGSMEPAFYRADLLFLTNLASERYYTGDITVYKITGADIPIVHRVMETRDAFVPFENSTQSGIGKTRLAKLKLPPEEHQLLLTKGDNNHVDDIEL
;
A
#
# COMPACT_ATOMS: atom_id res chain seq x y z
N MET A 1 0.52 17.07 15.01
CA MET A 1 1.55 17.61 14.09
C MET A 1 0.98 17.34 12.72
N TRP A 2 0.55 18.38 12.01
CA TRP A 2 -0.15 18.22 10.73
C TRP A 2 0.90 18.03 9.65
N ASP A 3 0.99 16.82 9.09
CA ASP A 3 1.90 16.53 7.99
C ASP A 3 1.26 17.04 6.69
N LEU A 4 1.63 18.26 6.31
CA LEU A 4 1.21 18.87 5.06
C LEU A 4 1.89 18.12 3.90
N LEU A 5 1.10 17.32 3.18
CA LEU A 5 1.59 16.48 2.10
C LEU A 5 1.55 17.21 0.76
N TYR A 6 2.73 17.37 0.16
CA TYR A 6 2.92 18.00 -1.13
C TYR A 6 2.93 16.95 -2.23
N ALA A 7 1.95 16.97 -3.14
CA ALA A 7 1.96 16.14 -4.34
C ALA A 7 3.18 16.49 -5.22
N HIS A 8 4.10 15.55 -5.38
CA HIS A 8 5.31 15.76 -6.18
C HIS A 8 4.92 15.95 -7.66
N SER A 9 5.28 17.12 -8.21
CA SER A 9 5.36 17.45 -9.64
C SER A 9 4.16 17.15 -10.56
N GLY A 10 2.96 16.90 -10.04
CA GLY A 10 1.76 16.61 -10.86
C GLY A 10 1.51 15.13 -11.13
N SER A 11 2.11 14.23 -10.34
CA SER A 11 1.91 12.79 -10.47
C SER A 11 0.46 12.35 -10.22
N MET A 12 -0.30 13.12 -9.45
CA MET A 12 -1.72 12.86 -9.18
C MET A 12 -2.68 13.69 -10.05
N GLU A 13 -2.18 14.39 -11.06
CA GLU A 13 -3.06 15.12 -11.99
C GLU A 13 -3.83 14.13 -12.87
N PRO A 14 -5.11 14.39 -13.20
CA PRO A 14 -5.88 15.60 -12.90
C PRO A 14 -6.66 15.57 -11.57
N ALA A 15 -6.53 14.51 -10.77
CA ALA A 15 -7.31 14.34 -9.55
C ALA A 15 -6.89 15.32 -8.44
N PHE A 16 -5.59 15.57 -8.33
CA PHE A 16 -5.01 16.55 -7.41
C PHE A 16 -3.94 17.37 -8.12
N TYR A 17 -3.94 18.67 -7.85
CA TYR A 17 -2.99 19.62 -8.38
C TYR A 17 -2.01 20.08 -7.31
N ARG A 18 -0.93 20.72 -7.76
CA ARG A 18 0.01 21.38 -6.85
C ARG A 18 -0.73 22.36 -5.94
N ALA A 19 -0.41 22.30 -4.65
CA ALA A 19 -0.99 23.10 -3.56
C ALA A 19 -2.41 22.71 -3.12
N ASP A 20 -2.96 21.59 -3.60
CA ASP A 20 -4.15 21.00 -2.98
C ASP A 20 -3.82 20.52 -1.56
N LEU A 21 -4.77 20.77 -0.65
CA LEU A 21 -4.69 20.32 0.74
C LEU A 21 -5.46 19.01 0.89
N LEU A 22 -4.74 17.94 1.20
CA LEU A 22 -5.33 16.63 1.43
C LEU A 22 -5.53 16.41 2.94
N PHE A 23 -6.76 16.08 3.31
CA PHE A 23 -7.08 15.61 4.65
C PHE A 23 -7.15 14.08 4.61
N LEU A 24 -6.18 13.44 5.27
CA LEU A 24 -6.04 11.99 5.26
C LEU A 24 -6.37 11.45 6.64
N THR A 25 -7.10 10.34 6.65
CA THR A 25 -7.39 9.58 7.87
C THR A 25 -6.77 8.20 7.71
N ASN A 26 -5.98 7.79 8.70
CA ASN A 26 -5.51 6.41 8.79
C ASN A 26 -6.29 5.66 9.87
N LEU A 27 -7.18 4.76 9.46
CA LEU A 27 -7.97 3.91 10.35
C LEU A 27 -7.31 2.53 10.43
N ALA A 28 -6.55 2.28 11.50
CA ALA A 28 -5.75 1.06 11.67
C ALA A 28 -6.56 -0.27 11.66
N SER A 29 -7.87 -0.19 11.85
CA SER A 29 -8.77 -1.34 11.81
C SER A 29 -9.36 -1.62 10.42
N GLU A 30 -9.16 -0.72 9.47
CA GLU A 30 -9.76 -0.77 8.14
C GLU A 30 -8.73 -1.19 7.08
N ARG A 31 -9.21 -1.90 6.06
CA ARG A 31 -8.40 -2.29 4.91
C ARG A 31 -8.49 -1.21 3.84
N TYR A 32 -7.42 -1.06 3.07
CA TYR A 32 -7.44 -0.21 1.89
C TYR A 32 -8.18 -0.90 0.75
N TYR A 33 -8.75 -0.12 -0.15
CA TYR A 33 -9.45 -0.58 -1.33
C TYR A 33 -8.89 0.08 -2.58
N THR A 34 -9.13 -0.54 -3.73
CA THR A 34 -8.83 0.07 -5.02
C THR A 34 -9.53 1.43 -5.12
N GLY A 35 -8.77 2.45 -5.47
CA GLY A 35 -9.23 3.84 -5.56
C GLY A 35 -8.80 4.72 -4.39
N ASP A 36 -8.42 4.14 -3.25
CA ASP A 36 -7.96 4.89 -2.08
C ASP A 36 -6.71 5.70 -2.37
N ILE A 37 -6.58 6.86 -1.71
CA ILE A 37 -5.40 7.71 -1.78
C ILE A 37 -4.53 7.39 -0.57
N THR A 38 -3.34 6.89 -0.84
CA THR A 38 -2.38 6.48 0.18
C THR A 38 -1.21 7.42 0.22
N VAL A 39 -0.66 7.53 1.43
CA VAL A 39 0.58 8.27 1.66
C VAL A 39 1.56 7.37 2.35
N TYR A 40 2.74 7.26 1.76
CA TYR A 40 3.82 6.47 2.31
C TYR A 40 5.16 7.15 2.07
N LYS A 41 6.14 6.79 2.89
CA LYS A 41 7.51 7.29 2.78
C LYS A 41 8.44 6.12 2.51
N ILE A 42 9.24 6.23 1.45
CA ILE A 42 10.30 5.27 1.16
C ILE A 42 11.51 5.60 2.04
N THR A 43 12.20 4.55 2.50
CA THR A 43 13.45 4.73 3.25
C THR A 43 14.49 5.41 2.37
N GLY A 44 14.98 6.58 2.80
CA GLY A 44 15.94 7.38 2.04
C GLY A 44 15.33 8.44 1.12
N ALA A 45 14.00 8.48 0.96
CA ALA A 45 13.33 9.60 0.30
C ALA A 45 13.06 10.73 1.31
N ASP A 46 13.35 11.97 0.92
CA ASP A 46 13.11 13.14 1.77
C ASP A 46 11.63 13.54 1.85
N ILE A 47 10.88 13.27 0.79
CA ILE A 47 9.49 13.68 0.61
C ILE A 47 8.59 12.45 0.54
N PRO A 48 7.46 12.42 1.26
CA PRO A 48 6.48 11.33 1.15
C PRO A 48 5.78 11.33 -0.21
N ILE A 49 5.33 10.15 -0.63
CA ILE A 49 4.64 9.91 -1.90
C ILE A 49 3.14 9.82 -1.64
N VAL A 50 2.36 10.40 -2.55
CA VAL A 50 0.89 10.36 -2.55
C VAL A 50 0.43 9.70 -3.83
N HIS A 51 -0.12 8.49 -3.77
CA HIS A 51 -0.56 7.75 -4.96
C HIS A 51 -1.88 7.01 -4.70
N ARG A 52 -2.54 6.60 -5.78
CA ARG A 52 -3.78 5.84 -5.75
C ARG A 52 -3.50 4.34 -5.68
N VAL A 53 -4.29 3.63 -4.87
CA VAL A 53 -4.30 2.17 -4.87
C VAL A 53 -4.96 1.67 -6.15
N MET A 54 -4.18 0.98 -6.99
CA MET A 54 -4.64 0.36 -8.23
C MET A 54 -5.14 -1.06 -7.96
N GLU A 55 -4.41 -1.81 -7.14
CA GLU A 55 -4.74 -3.20 -6.81
C GLU A 55 -4.45 -3.48 -5.34
N THR A 56 -5.23 -4.39 -4.77
CA THR A 56 -5.00 -4.91 -3.41
C THR A 56 -4.89 -6.43 -3.44
N ARG A 57 -3.94 -6.98 -2.68
CA ARG A 57 -3.73 -8.42 -2.54
C ARG A 57 -3.58 -8.80 -1.08
N ASP A 58 -4.05 -9.99 -0.73
CA ASP A 58 -3.77 -10.58 0.59
C ASP A 58 -2.34 -11.14 0.61
N ALA A 59 -1.56 -10.74 1.62
CA ALA A 59 -0.31 -11.40 1.96
C ALA A 59 -0.62 -12.72 2.68
N PHE A 60 -0.11 -13.83 2.13
CA PHE A 60 -0.17 -15.14 2.76
C PHE A 60 1.25 -15.54 3.13
N VAL A 61 1.49 -15.87 4.40
CA VAL A 61 2.76 -16.50 4.77
C VAL A 61 2.62 -18.02 4.65
N PRO A 62 3.69 -18.74 4.25
CA PRO A 62 3.70 -20.19 4.29
C PRO A 62 3.56 -20.65 5.75
N PHE A 63 2.54 -21.46 6.03
CA PHE A 63 2.44 -22.17 7.29
C PHE A 63 3.27 -23.45 7.18
N GLU A 64 4.45 -23.49 7.80
CA GLU A 64 5.24 -24.72 7.94
C GLU A 64 4.73 -25.52 9.13
N ASN A 65 3.94 -26.55 8.86
CA ASN A 65 3.60 -27.54 9.86
C ASN A 65 4.84 -28.43 10.05
N SER A 66 5.57 -28.24 11.14
CA SER A 66 6.63 -29.14 11.58
C SER A 66 6.05 -30.46 12.09
N THR A 67 5.50 -31.29 11.20
CA THR A 67 5.30 -32.72 11.45
C THR A 67 5.70 -33.50 10.21
N GLN A 68 6.62 -34.43 10.45
CA GLN A 68 7.39 -35.18 9.46
C GLN A 68 6.51 -35.97 8.47
N SER A 69 7.02 -36.04 7.24
CA SER A 69 6.78 -37.09 6.24
C SER A 69 5.42 -37.11 5.51
N GLY A 70 5.46 -36.70 4.24
CA GLY A 70 4.46 -37.08 3.22
C GLY A 70 3.94 -35.90 2.41
N ILE A 71 4.48 -35.72 1.19
CA ILE A 71 3.99 -34.87 0.08
C ILE A 71 3.02 -33.77 0.56
N GLY A 72 3.57 -32.77 1.25
CA GLY A 72 2.81 -31.75 1.96
C GLY A 72 2.16 -30.76 1.00
N LYS A 73 0.83 -30.74 0.93
CA LYS A 73 0.07 -29.64 0.35
C LYS A 73 0.30 -28.40 1.23
N THR A 74 1.11 -27.45 0.78
CA THR A 74 1.28 -26.16 1.45
C THR A 74 -0.08 -25.48 1.57
N ARG A 75 -0.66 -25.45 2.77
CA ARG A 75 -1.91 -24.71 3.02
C ARG A 75 -1.52 -23.27 3.30
N LEU A 76 -1.83 -22.36 2.38
CA LEU A 76 -1.77 -20.92 2.66
C LEU A 76 -2.76 -20.61 3.79
N ALA A 77 -2.26 -20.27 4.96
CA ALA A 77 -3.09 -19.78 6.06
C ALA A 77 -3.10 -18.26 6.01
N LYS A 78 -4.30 -17.67 6.00
CA LYS A 78 -4.48 -16.24 6.24
C LYS A 78 -4.04 -15.98 7.68
N LEU A 79 -2.91 -15.29 7.89
CA LEU A 79 -2.43 -14.90 9.23
C LEU A 79 -3.54 -14.19 10.02
N LYS A 80 -3.44 -14.21 11.34
CA LYS A 80 -4.21 -13.32 12.23
C LYS A 80 -3.29 -12.19 12.71
N LEU A 81 -2.68 -11.44 11.79
CA LEU A 81 -2.00 -10.17 12.12
C LEU A 81 -3.04 -9.02 12.04
N PRO A 82 -2.74 -7.85 12.65
CA PRO A 82 -3.53 -6.65 12.44
C PRO A 82 -3.75 -6.34 10.94
N PRO A 83 -4.88 -5.71 10.56
CA PRO A 83 -5.29 -5.52 9.16
C PRO A 83 -4.21 -4.94 8.24
N GLU A 84 -3.34 -4.08 8.77
CA GLU A 84 -2.24 -3.42 8.04
C GLU A 84 -1.13 -4.37 7.58
N GLU A 85 -0.87 -5.48 8.29
CA GLU A 85 0.23 -6.40 7.97
C GLU A 85 -0.17 -7.51 6.97
N HIS A 86 -1.40 -7.44 6.48
CA HIS A 86 -2.02 -8.48 5.65
C HIS A 86 -2.21 -8.11 4.20
N GLN A 87 -1.92 -6.87 3.83
CA GLN A 87 -2.34 -6.33 2.56
C GLN A 87 -1.15 -5.78 1.79
N LEU A 88 -0.96 -6.30 0.59
CA LEU A 88 -0.06 -5.72 -0.39
C LEU A 88 -0.88 -4.77 -1.25
N LEU A 89 -0.38 -3.55 -1.41
CA LEU A 89 -0.99 -2.50 -2.22
C LEU A 89 -0.11 -2.24 -3.43
N LEU A 90 -0.69 -2.29 -4.62
CA LEU A 90 -0.06 -1.76 -5.83
C LEU A 90 -0.56 -0.33 -6.00
N THR A 91 0.33 0.64 -5.89
CA THR A 91 0.00 2.05 -6.02
C THR A 91 0.56 2.65 -7.32
N LYS A 92 -0.06 3.74 -7.76
CA LYS A 92 0.37 4.50 -8.93
C LYS A 92 -0.12 5.95 -8.84
N GLY A 93 0.69 6.88 -9.32
CA GLY A 93 0.22 8.24 -9.60
C GLY A 93 -0.71 8.26 -10.81
N ASP A 94 -1.79 9.03 -10.73
CA ASP A 94 -2.80 9.13 -11.80
C ASP A 94 -2.21 9.57 -13.16
N ASN A 95 -1.09 10.31 -13.14
CA ASN A 95 -0.36 10.80 -14.31
C ASN A 95 0.92 10.00 -14.63
N ASN A 96 1.22 8.93 -13.88
CA ASN A 96 2.42 8.13 -14.13
C ASN A 96 2.14 7.06 -15.19
N HIS A 97 3.14 6.70 -16.01
CA HIS A 97 3.01 5.57 -16.95
C HIS A 97 3.35 4.22 -16.30
N VAL A 98 4.15 4.22 -15.22
CA VAL A 98 4.70 3.04 -14.55
C VAL A 98 4.11 2.93 -13.14
N ASP A 99 3.96 1.69 -12.65
CA ASP A 99 3.47 1.38 -11.31
C ASP A 99 4.61 1.44 -10.27
N ASP A 100 4.27 1.57 -8.99
CA ASP A 100 5.20 1.74 -7.88
C ASP A 100 5.90 0.44 -7.42
N ILE A 101 6.42 -0.34 -8.36
CA ILE A 101 6.96 -1.69 -8.09
C ILE A 101 8.48 -1.72 -7.75
N GLU A 102 9.22 -0.68 -8.12
CA GLU A 102 10.70 -0.60 -7.99
C GLU A 102 11.17 0.46 -6.99
N LEU A 103 10.28 0.89 -6.10
CA LEU A 103 10.49 2.01 -5.16
C LEU A 103 11.23 1.63 -3.87
#